data_AF-A0AAN6DXS5-F1
#
_entry.id   AF-A0AAN6DXS5-F1
#
_cell.length_a   1.000
_cell.length_b   1.000
_cell.length_c   1.000
_cell.angle_alpha   90.00
_cell.angle_beta   90.00
_cell.angle_gamma   90.00
#
_symmetry.space_group_name_H-M   'P 1'
#
loop_
_entity.id
_entity.type
_entity.pdbx_description
1 polymer ?
#
loop_
_entity_poly.entity_id
_entity_poly.type
_entity_poly.pdbx_seq_one_letter_code
_entity_poly.pdbx_strand_id
1 'polypeptide(L)'
;MISVKALSVLAAVAGIAVAIPTPAENGAGVEKRWNGHWSKGWESWSSGEEAATVTATAVAVVTTWVEAASPTATVYTEAAETTSTAAAWSATTTSTAATSTSTSSSTDSISSDVSESDYISVVSKWRTAAGLPDLTQDSTLEANALKTSTNSVGGLIHELNPGTMAQVLAPGTSTDFEEVYVGGWLCEIPTDAGLDGICATASDGWDYDGQTGHATILTSTSYTKIGCAISSGTSVWACDLA
;
A
#
# COMPACT_ATOMS: atom_id res chain seq x y z
N MET A 1 62.24 2.48 -11.94
CA MET A 1 61.11 1.52 -11.98
C MET A 1 60.00 2.09 -11.12
N ILE A 2 58.99 2.71 -11.74
CA ILE A 2 57.89 3.36 -11.00
C ILE A 2 56.68 2.43 -11.11
N SER A 3 56.23 1.93 -9.96
CA SER A 3 55.12 0.99 -9.84
C SER A 3 53.84 1.79 -9.61
N VAL A 4 52.95 1.80 -10.61
CA VAL A 4 51.66 2.50 -10.51
C VAL A 4 50.60 1.47 -10.10
N LYS A 5 50.13 1.58 -8.85
CA LYS A 5 49.01 0.77 -8.33
C LYS A 5 47.70 1.35 -8.86
N ALA A 6 46.97 0.56 -9.66
CA ALA A 6 45.62 0.88 -10.08
C ALA A 6 44.65 0.68 -8.91
N LEU A 7 43.99 1.76 -8.48
CA LEU A 7 42.87 1.73 -7.54
C LEU A 7 41.57 1.57 -8.35
N SER A 8 40.88 0.45 -8.16
CA SER A 8 39.54 0.23 -8.69
C SER A 8 38.52 1.06 -7.92
N VAL A 9 37.90 2.02 -8.60
CA VAL A 9 36.76 2.79 -8.07
C VAL A 9 35.48 2.05 -8.47
N LEU A 10 34.81 1.44 -7.50
CA LEU A 10 33.44 0.94 -7.67
C LEU A 10 32.49 2.15 -7.74
N ALA A 11 31.88 2.38 -8.90
CA ALA A 11 30.81 3.34 -9.05
C ALA A 11 29.52 2.77 -8.45
N ALA A 12 29.02 3.38 -7.37
CA ALA A 12 27.69 3.13 -6.85
C ALA A 12 26.66 3.81 -7.75
N VAL A 13 25.91 3.03 -8.52
CA VAL A 13 24.76 3.53 -9.29
C VAL A 13 23.58 3.63 -8.34
N ALA A 14 23.24 4.85 -7.94
CA ALA A 14 21.98 5.13 -7.26
C ALA A 14 20.84 4.97 -8.27
N GLY A 15 20.15 3.84 -8.22
CA GLY A 15 18.94 3.61 -9.01
C GLY A 15 17.79 4.48 -8.48
N ILE A 16 17.20 5.28 -9.35
CA ILE A 16 15.95 5.99 -9.07
C ILE A 16 14.85 4.94 -9.15
N ALA A 17 14.25 4.59 -8.01
CA ALA A 17 13.03 3.78 -7.97
C ALA A 17 11.88 4.63 -8.51
N VAL A 18 11.52 4.41 -9.77
CA VAL A 18 10.27 4.92 -10.33
C VAL A 18 9.19 3.95 -9.91
N ALA A 19 8.29 4.37 -9.01
CA ALA A 19 7.06 3.65 -8.72
C ALA A 19 6.26 3.56 -10.02
N ILE A 20 6.23 2.37 -10.62
CA ILE A 20 5.39 2.08 -11.77
C ILE A 20 3.95 2.11 -11.24
N PRO A 21 3.03 2.90 -11.84
CA PRO A 21 1.64 2.87 -11.43
C PRO A 21 1.13 1.44 -11.57
N THR A 22 0.56 0.90 -10.49
CA THR A 22 -0.17 -0.36 -10.54
C THR A 22 -1.30 -0.21 -11.56
N PRO A 23 -1.53 -1.22 -12.43
CA PRO A 23 -2.66 -1.18 -13.34
C PRO A 23 -3.94 -1.00 -12.51
N ALA A 24 -4.82 -0.11 -12.96
CA ALA A 24 -6.15 0.00 -12.40
C ALA A 24 -6.82 -1.37 -12.51
N GLU A 25 -7.36 -1.86 -11.40
CA GLU A 25 -8.08 -3.13 -11.36
C GLU A 25 -9.21 -3.10 -12.40
N ASN A 26 -9.30 -4.13 -13.23
CA ASN A 26 -10.38 -4.22 -14.21
C ASN A 26 -11.72 -4.32 -13.46
N GLY A 27 -12.58 -3.30 -13.60
CA GLY A 27 -13.86 -3.19 -12.90
C GLY A 27 -14.86 -4.35 -13.12
N ALA A 28 -14.59 -5.27 -14.05
CA ALA A 28 -15.44 -6.42 -14.33
C ALA A 28 -15.54 -7.42 -13.14
N GLY A 29 -14.49 -7.57 -12.33
CA GLY A 29 -14.51 -8.40 -11.12
C GLY A 29 -15.30 -7.72 -9.98
N VAL A 30 -15.13 -6.40 -9.85
CA VAL A 30 -15.86 -5.56 -8.89
C VAL A 30 -17.36 -5.57 -9.17
N GLU A 31 -17.77 -5.46 -10.44
CA GLU A 31 -19.17 -5.52 -10.86
C GLU A 31 -19.86 -6.84 -10.48
N LYS A 32 -19.17 -7.99 -10.54
CA LYS A 32 -19.78 -9.28 -10.20
C LYS A 32 -20.10 -9.42 -8.72
N ARG A 33 -19.22 -8.96 -7.82
CA ARG A 33 -19.56 -8.93 -6.39
C ARG A 33 -20.66 -7.91 -6.15
N TRP A 34 -20.55 -6.69 -6.70
CA TRP A 34 -21.54 -5.61 -6.59
C TRP A 34 -22.94 -6.03 -7.09
N ASN A 35 -23.02 -6.78 -8.20
CA ASN A 35 -24.27 -7.24 -8.83
C ASN A 35 -24.74 -8.65 -8.42
N GLY A 36 -23.90 -9.45 -7.77
CA GLY A 36 -24.20 -10.86 -7.47
C GLY A 36 -24.82 -11.11 -6.09
N HIS A 37 -24.39 -10.35 -5.07
CA HIS A 37 -24.84 -10.53 -3.69
C HIS A 37 -25.68 -9.35 -3.17
N TRP A 38 -25.52 -8.15 -3.72
CA TRP A 38 -26.08 -6.92 -3.15
C TRP A 38 -27.29 -6.36 -3.93
N SER A 39 -27.60 -6.88 -5.12
CA SER A 39 -28.66 -6.40 -6.04
C SER A 39 -30.10 -6.41 -5.50
N LYS A 40 -30.32 -6.75 -4.22
CA LYS A 40 -31.65 -6.67 -3.59
C LYS A 40 -31.87 -5.40 -2.77
N GLY A 41 -30.90 -4.47 -2.71
CA GLY A 41 -31.01 -3.29 -1.84
C GLY A 41 -30.61 -1.93 -2.41
N TRP A 42 -29.93 -1.84 -3.57
CA TRP A 42 -29.34 -0.58 -4.04
C TRP A 42 -29.77 -0.15 -5.45
N GLU A 43 -30.96 -0.55 -5.93
CA GLU A 43 -31.56 -0.17 -7.24
C GLU A 43 -31.72 1.36 -7.47
N SER A 44 -31.22 2.23 -6.60
CA SER A 44 -31.43 3.67 -6.69
C SER A 44 -30.31 4.45 -7.40
N TRP A 45 -29.07 3.98 -7.47
CA TRP A 45 -27.94 4.81 -7.95
C TRP A 45 -27.26 4.20 -9.19
N SER A 46 -27.95 4.18 -10.33
CA SER A 46 -27.42 4.51 -11.65
C SER A 46 -28.39 4.07 -12.77
N SER A 47 -29.28 4.97 -13.16
CA SER A 47 -29.74 5.07 -14.54
C SER A 47 -29.35 6.47 -15.04
N GLY A 48 -28.05 6.69 -15.17
CA GLY A 48 -27.48 7.77 -15.96
C GLY A 48 -26.85 7.15 -17.19
N GLU A 49 -27.67 6.80 -18.18
CA GLU A 49 -27.21 6.53 -19.54
C GLU A 49 -26.57 7.80 -20.10
N GLU A 50 -25.26 7.94 -19.94
CA GLU A 50 -24.42 8.68 -20.89
C GLU A 50 -23.29 7.72 -21.26
N ALA A 51 -23.46 7.04 -22.40
CA ALA A 51 -22.41 6.24 -23.03
C ALA A 51 -21.23 7.15 -23.41
N ALA A 52 -20.31 7.37 -22.48
CA ALA A 52 -19.00 7.90 -22.80
C ALA A 52 -18.25 6.80 -23.55
N THR A 53 -18.24 6.87 -24.87
CA THR A 53 -17.27 6.17 -25.71
C THR A 53 -15.87 6.56 -25.25
N VAL A 54 -15.25 5.72 -24.42
CA VAL A 54 -13.83 5.80 -24.08
C VAL A 54 -13.07 5.52 -25.36
N THR A 55 -12.66 6.58 -26.04
CA THR A 55 -11.73 6.49 -27.16
C THR A 55 -10.37 6.18 -26.57
N ALA A 56 -10.02 4.89 -26.52
CA ALA A 56 -8.68 4.43 -26.18
C ALA A 56 -7.71 5.00 -27.22
N THR A 57 -7.06 6.11 -26.89
CA THR A 57 -5.94 6.63 -27.66
C THR A 57 -4.75 5.74 -27.31
N ALA A 58 -4.47 4.74 -28.14
CA ALA A 58 -3.25 3.97 -28.05
C ALA A 58 -2.07 4.91 -28.30
N VAL A 59 -1.42 5.36 -27.23
CA VAL A 59 -0.13 6.06 -27.32
C VAL A 59 0.90 4.99 -27.63
N ALA A 60 1.25 4.87 -28.92
CA ALA A 60 2.39 4.09 -29.33
C ALA A 60 3.65 4.73 -28.72
N VAL A 61 4.21 4.10 -27.68
CA VAL A 61 5.52 4.45 -27.17
C VAL A 61 6.54 4.04 -28.23
N VAL A 62 6.95 5.02 -29.05
CA VAL A 62 8.09 4.87 -29.95
C VAL A 62 9.34 4.83 -29.09
N THR A 63 9.85 3.64 -28.80
CA THR A 63 11.20 3.46 -28.25
C THR A 63 12.21 3.83 -29.33
N THR A 64 12.68 5.07 -29.32
CA THR A 64 13.90 5.46 -30.03
C THR A 64 15.09 4.99 -29.22
N TRP A 65 15.84 4.04 -29.77
CA TRP A 65 17.15 3.66 -29.25
C TRP A 65 18.11 4.82 -29.49
N VAL A 66 18.47 5.53 -28.43
CA VAL A 66 19.58 6.50 -28.48
C VAL A 66 20.85 5.71 -28.24
N GLU A 67 21.66 5.60 -29.29
CA GLU A 67 23.01 5.02 -29.22
C GLU A 67 23.83 5.83 -28.21
N ALA A 68 24.28 5.17 -27.14
CA ALA A 68 25.02 5.80 -26.06
C ALA A 68 26.33 6.37 -26.59
N ALA A 69 26.42 7.70 -26.66
CA ALA A 69 27.66 8.39 -26.96
C ALA A 69 28.73 8.01 -25.92
N SER A 70 29.87 7.55 -26.42
CA SER A 70 31.06 7.25 -25.60
C SER A 70 31.45 8.48 -24.77
N PRO A 71 31.63 8.36 -23.44
CA PRO A 71 32.02 9.50 -22.63
C PRO A 71 33.44 9.94 -22.98
N THR A 72 33.57 11.16 -23.47
CA THR A 72 34.86 11.86 -23.58
C THR A 72 35.37 12.12 -22.16
N ALA A 73 36.53 11.55 -21.84
CA ALA A 73 37.20 11.76 -20.57
C ALA A 73 37.63 13.23 -20.40
N THR A 74 36.94 13.96 -19.54
CA THR A 74 37.37 15.27 -19.04
C THR A 74 38.38 15.06 -17.90
N VAL A 75 39.60 15.52 -18.13
CA VAL A 75 40.66 15.60 -17.12
C VAL A 75 40.30 16.71 -16.14
N TYR A 76 40.00 16.36 -14.89
CA TYR A 76 39.83 17.31 -13.79
C TYR A 76 41.15 17.54 -13.08
N THR A 77 41.51 18.81 -12.93
CA THR A 77 42.67 19.28 -12.17
C THR A 77 42.33 19.30 -10.68
N GLU A 78 43.16 18.62 -9.90
CA GLU A 78 43.13 18.49 -8.44
C GLU A 78 43.33 19.85 -7.75
N ALA A 79 42.41 20.21 -6.84
CA ALA A 79 42.53 21.35 -5.94
C ALA A 79 42.69 20.85 -4.50
N ALA A 80 43.71 21.41 -3.83
CA ALA A 80 44.29 20.93 -2.58
C ALA A 80 43.38 21.06 -1.34
N GLU A 81 43.68 20.17 -0.38
CA GLU A 81 43.22 20.12 1.01
C GLU A 81 43.22 21.46 1.75
N THR A 82 42.26 21.60 2.67
CA THR A 82 42.55 22.17 3.99
C THR A 82 41.91 21.32 5.08
N THR A 83 42.77 20.80 5.96
CA THR A 83 42.47 20.16 7.23
C THR A 83 41.78 21.16 8.17
N SER A 84 40.74 20.74 8.89
CA SER A 84 40.22 21.49 10.04
C SER A 84 39.92 20.58 11.22
N THR A 85 40.32 21.09 12.37
CA THR A 85 40.62 20.44 13.63
C THR A 85 39.37 20.25 14.51
N ALA A 86 39.45 19.25 15.37
CA ALA A 86 38.48 18.88 16.39
C ALA A 86 37.98 20.03 17.29
N ALA A 87 36.73 19.91 17.75
CA ALA A 87 36.29 20.47 19.02
C ALA A 87 35.17 19.60 19.61
N ALA A 88 35.50 18.91 20.70
CA ALA A 88 34.56 18.28 21.60
C ALA A 88 33.97 19.35 22.53
N TRP A 89 32.65 19.42 22.68
CA TRP A 89 32.00 19.98 23.87
C TRP A 89 30.76 19.18 24.24
N SER A 90 30.74 18.76 25.50
CA SER A 90 29.59 18.26 26.23
C SER A 90 28.56 19.37 26.46
N ALA A 91 27.28 19.01 26.41
CA ALA A 91 26.24 19.70 27.17
C ALA A 91 25.18 18.69 27.59
N THR A 92 25.17 18.39 28.88
CA THR A 92 24.05 17.75 29.59
C THR A 92 23.01 18.83 29.87
N THR A 93 21.79 18.67 29.36
CA THR A 93 20.65 19.50 29.72
C THR A 93 19.54 18.62 30.28
N THR A 94 19.46 18.61 31.61
CA THR A 94 18.27 18.22 32.37
C THR A 94 17.22 19.32 32.18
N SER A 95 16.04 18.98 31.66
CA SER A 95 14.88 19.88 31.70
C SER A 95 13.59 19.12 31.98
N THR A 96 13.16 19.28 33.23
CA THR A 96 11.80 19.62 33.69
C THR A 96 10.61 18.86 33.09
N ALA A 97 10.06 17.97 33.92
CA ALA A 97 8.69 17.49 33.80
C ALA A 97 7.70 18.66 33.93
N ALA A 98 6.84 18.82 32.92
CA ALA A 98 5.62 19.61 33.01
C ALA A 98 4.43 18.65 32.83
N THR A 99 3.72 18.40 33.92
CA THR A 99 2.40 17.79 33.93
C THR A 99 1.41 18.76 33.31
N SER A 100 0.94 18.45 32.11
CA SER A 100 -0.19 19.13 31.48
C SER A 100 -1.41 18.22 31.57
N THR A 101 -2.29 18.52 32.52
CA THR A 101 -3.64 17.97 32.59
C THR A 101 -4.48 18.63 31.50
N SER A 102 -4.60 17.95 30.35
CA SER A 102 -5.50 18.35 29.27
C SER A 102 -6.86 17.67 29.48
N THR A 103 -7.76 18.36 30.18
CA THR A 103 -9.19 18.07 30.11
C THR A 103 -9.71 18.61 28.78
N SER A 104 -9.78 17.75 27.76
CA SER A 104 -10.56 18.03 26.55
C SER A 104 -11.88 17.28 26.61
N SER A 105 -12.92 17.98 27.03
CA SER A 105 -14.28 17.71 26.57
C SER A 105 -14.38 18.22 25.14
N SER A 106 -14.48 17.32 24.19
CA SER A 106 -15.05 17.60 22.86
C SER A 106 -15.80 16.37 22.43
N THR A 107 -17.12 16.50 22.53
CA THR A 107 -18.12 15.64 21.95
C THR A 107 -18.02 15.77 20.44
N ASP A 108 -17.38 14.80 19.79
CA ASP A 108 -17.66 14.49 18.39
C ASP A 108 -17.89 12.98 18.31
N SER A 109 -19.15 12.65 18.05
CA SER A 109 -19.61 11.29 17.86
C SER A 109 -19.08 10.78 16.51
N ILE A 110 -17.86 10.26 16.52
CA ILE A 110 -17.43 9.30 15.50
C ILE A 110 -18.26 8.06 15.79
N SER A 111 -19.15 7.69 14.87
CA SER A 111 -19.95 6.47 14.95
C SER A 111 -19.01 5.27 14.91
N SER A 112 -18.55 4.88 16.10
CA SER A 112 -17.61 3.80 16.39
C SER A 112 -18.39 2.51 16.59
N ASP A 113 -19.18 2.11 15.58
CA ASP A 113 -20.05 0.92 15.67
C ASP A 113 -19.57 -0.23 14.78
N VAL A 114 -18.25 -0.29 14.58
CA VAL A 114 -17.54 -1.49 14.14
C VAL A 114 -16.39 -1.67 15.09
N SER A 115 -16.25 -2.87 15.64
CA SER A 115 -15.13 -3.30 16.46
C SER A 115 -13.80 -3.09 15.71
N GLU A 116 -13.23 -1.90 15.80
CA GLU A 116 -11.90 -1.49 15.30
C GLU A 116 -10.77 -2.39 15.86
N SER A 117 -11.11 -3.30 16.79
CA SER A 117 -10.24 -4.28 17.45
C SER A 117 -10.07 -5.63 16.73
N ASP A 118 -10.87 -5.96 15.71
CA ASP A 118 -10.94 -7.36 15.25
C ASP A 118 -10.11 -7.66 13.99
N TYR A 119 -9.91 -6.67 13.11
CA TYR A 119 -9.19 -6.91 11.84
C TYR A 119 -7.73 -7.33 12.09
N ILE A 120 -7.05 -6.72 13.08
CA ILE A 120 -5.65 -7.02 13.36
C ILE A 120 -5.48 -8.46 13.87
N SER A 121 -6.50 -9.01 14.53
CA SER A 121 -6.52 -10.42 14.95
C SER A 121 -6.61 -11.35 13.75
N VAL A 122 -7.39 -11.00 12.72
CA VAL A 122 -7.46 -11.73 11.45
C VAL A 122 -6.12 -11.67 10.71
N VAL A 123 -5.55 -10.47 10.57
CA VAL A 123 -4.22 -10.28 9.95
C VAL A 123 -3.17 -11.15 10.64
N SER A 124 -3.10 -11.08 11.97
CA SER A 124 -2.13 -11.82 12.77
C SER A 124 -2.32 -13.34 12.65
N LYS A 125 -3.57 -13.82 12.68
CA LYS A 125 -3.91 -15.24 12.48
C LYS A 125 -3.33 -15.78 11.18
N TRP A 126 -3.58 -15.10 10.06
CA TRP A 126 -3.19 -15.58 8.74
C TRP A 126 -1.70 -15.38 8.45
N ARG A 127 -1.10 -14.31 8.95
CA ARG A 127 0.37 -14.14 8.90
C ARG A 127 1.09 -15.19 9.74
N THR A 128 0.60 -15.50 10.93
CA THR A 128 1.13 -16.60 11.75
C THR A 128 1.00 -17.94 11.02
N ALA A 129 -0.15 -18.23 10.40
CA ALA A 129 -0.34 -19.45 9.62
C ALA A 129 0.66 -19.56 8.45
N ALA A 130 1.00 -18.44 7.82
CA ALA A 130 1.99 -18.35 6.76
C ALA A 130 3.46 -18.36 7.26
N GLY A 131 3.70 -18.33 8.58
CA GLY A 131 5.04 -18.22 9.15
C GLY A 131 5.68 -16.83 8.97
N LEU A 132 4.87 -15.79 8.80
CA LEU A 132 5.30 -14.41 8.60
C LEU A 132 5.33 -13.64 9.94
N PRO A 133 6.21 -12.62 10.08
CA PRO A 133 6.19 -11.74 11.25
C PRO A 133 4.87 -10.97 11.36
N ASP A 134 4.40 -10.72 12.58
CA ASP A 134 3.19 -9.90 12.80
C ASP A 134 3.39 -8.46 12.34
N LEU A 135 2.31 -7.85 11.84
CA LEU A 135 2.25 -6.42 11.56
C LEU A 135 1.77 -5.67 12.80
N THR A 136 2.28 -4.47 13.00
CA THR A 136 1.82 -3.58 14.07
C THR A 136 0.68 -2.69 13.55
N GLN A 137 -0.44 -2.66 14.25
CA GLN A 137 -1.52 -1.70 13.99
C GLN A 137 -1.01 -0.26 14.12
N ASP A 138 -1.25 0.57 13.12
CA ASP A 138 -0.82 1.98 13.08
C ASP A 138 -2.00 2.91 12.78
N SER A 139 -2.33 3.78 13.74
CA SER A 139 -3.48 4.68 13.66
C SER A 139 -3.40 5.70 12.52
N THR A 140 -2.19 6.02 12.03
CA THR A 140 -2.04 6.90 10.86
C THR A 140 -2.47 6.17 9.59
N LEU A 141 -2.05 4.90 9.46
CA LEU A 141 -2.45 4.07 8.33
C LEU A 141 -3.96 3.76 8.36
N GLU A 142 -4.57 3.63 9.54
CA GLU A 142 -6.02 3.45 9.67
C GLU A 142 -6.79 4.69 9.20
N ALA A 143 -6.34 5.88 9.60
CA ALA A 143 -6.91 7.13 9.12
C ALA A 143 -6.76 7.29 7.60
N ASN A 144 -5.61 6.88 7.05
CA ASN A 144 -5.38 6.88 5.61
C ASN A 144 -6.30 5.88 4.89
N ALA A 145 -6.42 4.66 5.40
CA ALA A 145 -7.30 3.64 4.87
C ALA A 145 -8.78 4.07 4.90
N LEU A 146 -9.23 4.70 5.99
CA LEU A 146 -10.61 5.20 6.10
C LEU A 146 -10.89 6.31 5.07
N LYS A 147 -9.91 7.19 4.84
CA LYS A 147 -9.99 8.22 3.81
C LYS A 147 -10.11 7.60 2.42
N THR A 148 -9.22 6.67 2.07
CA THR A 148 -9.26 5.94 0.79
C THR A 148 -10.59 5.22 0.59
N SER A 149 -11.03 4.50 1.62
CA SER A 149 -12.31 3.80 1.62
C SER A 149 -13.48 4.76 1.35
N THR A 150 -13.51 5.90 2.04
CA THR A 150 -14.54 6.94 1.85
C THR A 150 -14.51 7.55 0.45
N ASN A 151 -13.32 7.71 -0.14
CA ASN A 151 -13.14 8.27 -1.47
C ASN A 151 -13.39 7.27 -2.61
N SER A 152 -13.52 5.98 -2.30
CA SER A 152 -13.81 4.88 -3.23
C SER A 152 -15.28 4.86 -3.68
N VAL A 153 -15.80 6.01 -4.13
CA VAL A 153 -17.17 6.17 -4.61
C VAL A 153 -17.26 5.65 -6.05
N GLY A 154 -18.10 4.64 -6.27
CA GLY A 154 -18.33 4.07 -7.60
C GLY A 154 -17.23 3.12 -8.11
N GLY A 155 -16.32 2.67 -7.23
CA GLY A 155 -15.28 1.71 -7.57
C GLY A 155 -14.18 1.61 -6.52
N LEU A 156 -13.19 0.75 -6.76
CA LEU A 156 -12.00 0.61 -5.92
C LEU A 156 -10.95 1.65 -6.37
N ILE A 157 -10.89 2.78 -5.67
CA ILE A 157 -10.03 3.91 -6.06
C ILE A 157 -8.84 3.96 -5.11
N HIS A 158 -7.67 3.56 -5.62
CA HIS A 158 -6.42 3.67 -4.87
C HIS A 158 -6.02 5.12 -4.62
N GLU A 159 -5.64 5.43 -3.39
CA GLU A 159 -5.10 6.72 -2.96
C GLU A 159 -3.97 6.48 -1.94
N LEU A 160 -2.72 6.57 -2.39
CA LEU A 160 -1.55 6.45 -1.50
C LEU A 160 -1.34 7.75 -0.73
N ASN A 161 -1.82 7.77 0.51
CA ASN A 161 -1.66 8.89 1.43
C ASN A 161 -0.22 8.94 2.00
N PRO A 162 0.23 10.10 2.51
CA PRO A 162 1.55 10.21 3.14
C PRO A 162 1.76 9.15 4.24
N GLY A 163 2.88 8.44 4.16
CA GLY A 163 3.22 7.34 5.06
C GLY A 163 2.77 5.95 4.59
N THR A 164 1.83 5.87 3.64
CA THR A 164 1.41 4.61 3.02
C THR A 164 2.43 4.18 1.95
N MET A 165 2.94 2.95 2.04
CA MET A 165 3.88 2.37 1.08
C MET A 165 3.22 1.34 0.15
N ALA A 166 2.11 0.75 0.56
CA ALA A 166 1.26 -0.09 -0.25
C ALA A 166 -0.18 -0.06 0.25
N GLN A 167 -1.11 -0.44 -0.60
CA GLN A 167 -2.53 -0.37 -0.31
C GLN A 167 -3.27 -1.51 -1.02
N VAL A 168 -4.26 -2.09 -0.36
CA VAL A 168 -5.16 -3.11 -0.90
C VAL A 168 -6.62 -2.69 -0.66
N LEU A 169 -7.49 -2.89 -1.65
CA LEU A 169 -8.91 -2.52 -1.57
C LEU A 169 -9.78 -3.73 -1.94
N ALA A 170 -10.97 -3.80 -1.37
CA ALA A 170 -11.99 -4.75 -1.81
C ALA A 170 -13.38 -4.35 -1.31
N PRO A 171 -14.46 -4.69 -2.04
CA PRO A 171 -15.81 -4.50 -1.54
C PRO A 171 -16.13 -5.47 -0.39
N GLY A 172 -16.83 -5.01 0.63
CA GLY A 172 -17.26 -5.81 1.78
C GLY A 172 -18.15 -5.04 2.75
N THR A 173 -18.22 -5.49 3.99
CA THR A 173 -19.05 -4.97 5.06
C THR A 173 -18.25 -4.89 6.36
N SER A 174 -18.76 -4.18 7.35
CA SER A 174 -18.09 -4.05 8.63
C SER A 174 -17.81 -5.36 9.36
N THR A 175 -18.48 -6.46 8.99
CA THR A 175 -18.40 -7.75 9.70
C THR A 175 -17.72 -8.86 8.90
N ASP A 176 -17.32 -8.62 7.65
CA ASP A 176 -16.80 -9.65 6.74
C ASP A 176 -15.31 -9.52 6.45
N PHE A 177 -14.56 -8.79 7.30
CA PHE A 177 -13.13 -8.54 7.05
C PHE A 177 -12.33 -9.81 6.79
N GLU A 178 -12.60 -10.94 7.47
CA GLU A 178 -11.90 -12.19 7.21
C GLU A 178 -12.23 -12.80 5.84
N GLU A 179 -13.47 -12.67 5.37
CA GLU A 179 -13.86 -13.09 4.02
C GLU A 179 -13.11 -12.26 2.96
N VAL A 180 -13.00 -10.96 3.18
CA VAL A 180 -12.26 -10.05 2.29
C VAL A 180 -10.76 -10.32 2.36
N TYR A 181 -10.20 -10.46 3.55
CA TYR A 181 -8.77 -10.66 3.76
C TYR A 181 -8.28 -11.97 3.16
N VAL A 182 -9.00 -13.07 3.42
CA VAL A 182 -8.61 -14.40 2.94
C VAL A 182 -9.10 -14.60 1.51
N GLY A 183 -10.40 -14.48 1.30
CA GLY A 183 -11.05 -14.77 0.03
C GLY A 183 -10.75 -13.72 -1.04
N GLY A 184 -10.83 -12.44 -0.70
CA GLY A 184 -10.61 -11.35 -1.65
C GLY A 184 -9.15 -11.08 -1.97
N TRP A 185 -8.25 -11.18 -0.98
CA TRP A 185 -6.85 -10.78 -1.16
C TRP A 185 -5.86 -11.94 -1.15
N LEU A 186 -5.81 -12.76 -0.09
CA LEU A 186 -4.78 -13.82 -0.01
C LEU A 186 -4.99 -14.94 -1.04
N CYS A 187 -6.24 -15.29 -1.33
CA CYS A 187 -6.57 -16.36 -2.26
C CYS A 187 -6.32 -16.03 -3.74
N GLU A 188 -5.84 -14.83 -4.06
CA GLU A 188 -5.24 -14.53 -5.36
C GLU A 188 -4.06 -15.46 -5.70
N ILE A 189 -3.31 -15.89 -4.67
CA ILE A 189 -2.24 -16.88 -4.80
C ILE A 189 -2.57 -18.07 -3.88
N PRO A 190 -3.43 -19.01 -4.30
CA PRO A 190 -3.94 -20.09 -3.44
C PRO A 190 -2.87 -21.10 -2.99
N THR A 191 -1.66 -21.02 -3.58
CA THR A 191 -0.50 -21.84 -3.22
C THR A 191 0.39 -21.20 -2.15
N ASP A 192 0.08 -20.00 -1.69
CA ASP A 192 0.84 -19.35 -0.62
C ASP A 192 0.75 -20.13 0.70
N ALA A 193 1.82 -20.03 1.49
CA ALA A 193 1.92 -20.75 2.75
C ALA A 193 0.82 -20.33 3.74
N GLY A 194 0.34 -21.28 4.54
CA GLY A 194 -0.67 -21.03 5.56
C GLY A 194 -2.12 -21.02 5.08
N LEU A 195 -2.38 -21.15 3.76
CA LEU A 195 -3.73 -21.20 3.21
C LEU A 195 -4.33 -22.61 3.23
N ASP A 196 -3.54 -23.69 3.30
CA ASP A 196 -3.98 -25.08 3.53
C ASP A 196 -5.23 -25.53 2.73
N GLY A 197 -5.37 -25.03 1.51
CA GLY A 197 -6.50 -25.34 0.63
C GLY A 197 -7.81 -24.60 0.95
N ILE A 198 -7.83 -23.67 1.93
CA ILE A 198 -9.02 -22.88 2.28
C ILE A 198 -9.58 -22.09 1.11
N CYS A 199 -8.73 -21.72 0.15
CA CYS A 199 -9.13 -21.00 -1.05
C CYS A 199 -10.10 -21.78 -1.93
N ALA A 200 -10.22 -23.10 -1.79
CA ALA A 200 -11.26 -23.86 -2.49
C ALA A 200 -12.70 -23.45 -2.11
N THR A 201 -12.88 -22.78 -0.97
CA THR A 201 -14.17 -22.26 -0.49
C THR A 201 -14.14 -20.76 -0.21
N ALA A 202 -13.03 -20.23 0.30
CA ALA A 202 -12.93 -18.81 0.66
C ALA A 202 -12.94 -17.89 -0.57
N SER A 203 -12.51 -18.37 -1.74
CA SER A 203 -12.55 -17.59 -2.98
C SER A 203 -13.93 -17.54 -3.65
N ASP A 204 -14.95 -18.20 -3.08
CA ASP A 204 -16.27 -18.25 -3.71
C ASP A 204 -16.86 -16.83 -3.84
N GLY A 205 -17.17 -16.45 -5.08
CA GLY A 205 -17.71 -15.12 -5.40
C GLY A 205 -16.65 -14.04 -5.63
N TRP A 206 -15.36 -14.38 -5.58
CA TRP A 206 -14.25 -13.50 -5.93
C TRP A 206 -13.77 -13.77 -7.36
N ASP A 207 -13.49 -12.71 -8.11
CA ASP A 207 -12.92 -12.76 -9.45
C ASP A 207 -11.68 -11.87 -9.48
N TYR A 208 -10.52 -12.52 -9.51
CA TYR A 208 -9.22 -11.83 -9.43
C TYR A 208 -8.75 -11.27 -10.78
N ASP A 209 -9.32 -11.70 -11.91
CA ASP A 209 -8.83 -11.38 -13.26
C ASP A 209 -7.31 -11.61 -13.45
N GLY A 210 -6.78 -12.65 -12.78
CA GLY A 210 -5.34 -12.98 -12.78
C GLY A 210 -4.45 -12.05 -11.94
N GLN A 211 -5.03 -11.14 -11.15
CA GLN A 211 -4.30 -10.29 -10.22
C GLN A 211 -3.74 -11.09 -9.04
N THR A 212 -2.56 -10.67 -8.59
CA THR A 212 -1.84 -11.25 -7.43
C THR A 212 -1.27 -10.17 -6.50
N GLY A 213 -1.64 -8.92 -6.76
CA GLY A 213 -1.04 -7.75 -6.13
C GLY A 213 -1.35 -7.71 -4.64
N HIS A 214 -2.57 -8.05 -4.25
CA HIS A 214 -3.00 -7.99 -2.86
C HIS A 214 -2.30 -9.06 -2.03
N ALA A 215 -2.29 -10.30 -2.51
CA ALA A 215 -1.56 -11.39 -1.84
C ALA A 215 -0.07 -11.05 -1.69
N THR A 216 0.57 -10.51 -2.73
CA THR A 216 1.99 -10.11 -2.69
C THR A 216 2.26 -9.02 -1.63
N ILE A 217 1.37 -8.03 -1.53
CA ILE A 217 1.49 -6.96 -0.53
C ILE A 217 1.32 -7.51 0.89
N LEU A 218 0.27 -8.29 1.12
CA LEU A 218 -0.12 -8.78 2.46
C LEU A 218 0.80 -9.88 3.00
N THR A 219 1.49 -10.61 2.11
CA THR A 219 2.48 -11.63 2.49
C THR A 219 3.92 -11.10 2.54
N SER A 220 4.15 -9.86 2.10
CA SER A 220 5.48 -9.25 2.15
C SER A 220 6.00 -9.12 3.59
N THR A 221 7.30 -9.32 3.75
CA THR A 221 8.05 -9.05 4.98
C THR A 221 8.70 -7.66 4.99
N SER A 222 8.52 -6.86 3.93
CA SER A 222 9.06 -5.49 3.87
C SER A 222 8.28 -4.50 4.72
N TYR A 223 7.00 -4.78 4.94
CA TYR A 223 6.12 -3.96 5.76
C TYR A 223 6.12 -4.45 7.20
N THR A 224 6.02 -3.52 8.13
CA THR A 224 6.00 -3.77 9.58
C THR A 224 4.74 -3.22 10.23
N LYS A 225 3.99 -2.38 9.52
CA LYS A 225 2.78 -1.72 9.99
C LYS A 225 1.63 -1.92 9.02
N ILE A 226 0.42 -1.86 9.58
CA ILE A 226 -0.83 -1.90 8.83
C ILE A 226 -1.87 -1.02 9.50
N GLY A 227 -2.75 -0.44 8.70
CA GLY A 227 -3.99 0.13 9.17
C GLY A 227 -5.11 -0.21 8.19
N CYS A 228 -6.20 -0.77 8.69
CA CYS A 228 -7.35 -1.13 7.87
C CYS A 228 -8.59 -0.41 8.35
N ALA A 229 -9.45 -0.02 7.41
CA ALA A 229 -10.73 0.58 7.72
C ALA A 229 -11.74 0.35 6.60
N ILE A 230 -13.02 0.51 6.94
CA ILE A 230 -14.13 0.51 6.00
C ILE A 230 -15.03 1.71 6.28
N SER A 231 -15.45 2.36 5.19
CA SER A 231 -16.45 3.41 5.19
C SER A 231 -17.81 2.79 4.88
N SER A 232 -18.79 3.02 5.75
CA SER A 232 -20.17 2.57 5.54
C SER A 232 -20.82 3.20 4.31
N GLY A 233 -20.28 4.33 3.82
CA GLY A 233 -20.80 5.02 2.63
C GLY A 233 -20.45 4.35 1.31
N THR A 234 -19.33 3.62 1.25
CA THR A 234 -18.81 2.98 0.02
C THR A 234 -18.78 1.47 0.11
N SER A 235 -18.82 0.90 1.33
CA SER A 235 -18.70 -0.55 1.55
C SER A 235 -17.39 -1.12 0.97
N VAL A 236 -16.31 -0.35 1.06
CA VAL A 236 -14.98 -0.74 0.59
C VAL A 236 -14.05 -0.90 1.78
N TRP A 237 -13.51 -2.09 2.00
CA TRP A 237 -12.36 -2.25 2.86
C TRP A 237 -11.13 -1.70 2.16
N ALA A 238 -10.34 -0.92 2.90
CA ALA A 238 -9.00 -0.52 2.51
C ALA A 238 -8.03 -0.92 3.62
N CYS A 239 -6.84 -1.38 3.25
CA CYS A 239 -5.72 -1.54 4.16
C CYS A 239 -4.48 -0.86 3.58
N ASP A 240 -3.85 -0.03 4.39
CA ASP A 240 -2.60 0.67 4.08
C ASP A 240 -1.45 0.02 4.86
N LEU A 241 -0.29 -0.18 4.22
CA LEU A 241 0.89 -0.82 4.79
C LEU A 241 2.12 0.09 4.72
N ALA A 242 3.02 -0.03 5.71
CA ALA A 242 4.31 0.67 5.77
C ALA A 242 5.43 -0.16 6.40
#